data_AF-A0AAE4TJ44-F1
#
_entry.id   AF-A0AAE4TJ44-F1
#
_cell.length_a   1.000
_cell.length_b   1.000
_cell.length_c   1.000
_cell.angle_alpha   90.00
_cell.angle_beta   90.00
_cell.angle_gamma   90.00
#
_symmetry.space_group_name_H-M   'P 1'
#
loop_
_entity.id
_entity.type
_entity.pdbx_description
1 polymer ?
#
loop_
_entity_poly.entity_id
_entity_poly.type
_entity_poly.pdbx_seq_one_letter_code
_entity_poly.pdbx_strand_id
1 'polypeptide(L)'
;MANKQNLIPITQRTTSEQREIQKLGGLASGKARRQRADLKRAFEILLSSEVNNEQMRDLLIRLGYDPTNEMALALVVLQKALNGDVKAFSKIQDVIDRD
;
A
#
# COMPACT_ATOMS: atom_id res chain seq x y z
N MET A 1 -21.51 1.83 24.52
CA MET A 1 -20.66 2.38 23.43
C MET A 1 -20.61 3.89 23.53
N ALA A 2 -19.58 4.54 22.97
CA ALA A 2 -19.51 5.99 22.86
C ALA A 2 -20.45 6.52 21.76
N ASN A 3 -21.17 7.61 22.03
CA ASN A 3 -22.13 8.28 21.16
C ASN A 3 -22.10 9.81 21.40
N LYS A 4 -22.76 10.60 20.56
CA LYS A 4 -22.77 12.07 20.69
C LYS A 4 -23.37 12.57 22.00
N GLN A 5 -24.19 11.75 22.67
CA GLN A 5 -24.88 12.10 23.91
C GLN A 5 -24.01 11.84 25.16
N ASN A 6 -22.93 11.04 25.05
CA ASN A 6 -22.03 10.69 26.16
C ASN A 6 -20.55 11.07 25.94
N LEU A 7 -20.21 11.73 24.82
CA LEU A 7 -18.87 12.24 24.55
C LEU A 7 -18.74 13.70 24.99
N ILE A 8 -17.69 14.00 25.75
CA ILE A 8 -17.32 15.38 26.11
C ILE A 8 -16.50 15.99 24.96
N PRO A 9 -16.95 17.10 24.34
CA PRO A 9 -16.21 17.80 23.30
C PRO A 9 -14.82 18.23 23.78
N ILE A 10 -13.82 18.20 22.89
CA ILE A 10 -12.44 18.53 23.26
C ILE A 10 -12.30 19.98 23.75
N THR A 11 -13.15 20.88 23.26
CA THR A 11 -13.21 22.29 23.66
C THR A 11 -13.72 22.50 25.08
N GLN A 12 -14.43 21.52 25.64
CA GLN A 12 -14.95 21.55 27.01
C GLN A 12 -14.01 20.86 28.01
N ARG A 13 -12.84 20.39 27.56
CA ARG A 13 -11.82 19.75 28.40
C ARG A 13 -10.76 20.73 28.85
N THR A 14 -10.10 20.42 29.97
CA THR A 14 -8.95 21.20 30.45
C THR A 14 -7.79 21.14 29.47
N THR A 15 -6.91 22.14 29.52
CA THR A 15 -5.71 22.19 28.67
C THR A 15 -4.81 20.97 28.87
N SER A 16 -4.73 20.42 30.08
CA SER A 16 -3.98 19.21 30.39
C SER A 16 -4.56 17.98 29.69
N GLU A 17 -5.88 17.77 29.78
CA GLU A 17 -6.57 16.67 29.09
C GLU A 17 -6.45 16.78 27.57
N GLN A 18 -6.59 17.99 27.01
CA GLN A 18 -6.41 18.22 25.58
C GLN A 18 -5.00 17.82 25.12
N ARG A 19 -3.96 18.19 25.87
CA ARG A 19 -2.57 17.81 25.58
C ARG A 19 -2.38 16.30 25.63
N GLU A 20 -2.93 15.62 26.62
CA GLU A 20 -2.80 14.17 26.73
C GLU A 20 -3.53 13.44 25.58
N ILE A 21 -4.73 13.87 25.22
CA ILE A 21 -5.46 13.33 24.06
C ILE A 21 -4.67 13.53 22.76
N GLN A 22 -4.13 14.73 22.54
CA GLN A 22 -3.31 15.02 21.35
C GLN A 22 -2.05 14.16 21.30
N LYS A 23 -1.37 13.99 22.44
CA LYS A 23 -0.19 13.13 22.56
C LYS A 23 -0.53 11.67 22.24
N LEU A 24 -1.63 11.14 22.79
CA LEU A 24 -2.10 9.79 22.49
C LEU A 24 -2.43 9.63 21.00
N GLY A 25 -3.10 10.61 20.40
CA GLY A 25 -3.37 10.64 18.96
C GLY A 25 -2.09 10.67 18.12
N GLY A 26 -1.10 11.47 18.52
CA GLY A 26 0.21 11.54 17.87
C GLY A 26 0.99 10.23 17.96
N LEU A 27 0.97 9.57 19.11
CA LEU A 27 1.59 8.25 19.31
C LEU A 27 0.93 7.17 18.46
N ALA A 28 -0.40 7.12 18.45
CA ALA A 28 -1.16 6.17 17.63
C ALA A 28 -0.90 6.38 16.14
N SER A 29 -0.95 7.64 15.68
CA SER A 29 -0.63 8.01 14.29
C SER A 29 0.83 7.67 13.94
N GLY A 30 1.76 7.95 14.84
CA GLY A 30 3.18 7.58 14.67
C GLY A 30 3.38 6.07 14.53
N LYS A 31 2.69 5.26 15.34
CA LYS A 31 2.69 3.79 15.22
C LYS A 31 2.16 3.35 13.87
N ALA A 32 1.01 3.87 13.43
CA ALA A 32 0.42 3.54 12.13
C ALA A 32 1.32 3.93 10.96
N ARG A 33 1.95 5.11 11.00
CA ARG A 33 2.91 5.55 9.97
C ARG A 33 4.13 4.64 9.90
N ARG A 34 4.69 4.23 11.05
CA ARG A 34 5.81 3.28 11.10
C ARG A 34 5.42 1.92 10.49
N GLN A 35 4.28 1.37 10.90
CA GLN A 35 3.76 0.12 10.32
C GLN A 35 3.59 0.22 8.80
N ARG A 36 3.08 1.33 8.28
CA ARG A 36 2.95 1.55 6.82
C ARG A 36 4.31 1.62 6.13
N ALA A 37 5.29 2.28 6.75
CA ALA A 37 6.65 2.36 6.20
C ALA A 37 7.35 0.99 6.20
N ASP A 38 7.18 0.21 7.27
CA ASP A 38 7.74 -1.14 7.38
C ASP A 38 7.10 -2.07 6.34
N LEU A 39 5.79 -1.97 6.13
CA LEU A 39 5.08 -2.71 5.08
C LEU A 39 5.56 -2.32 3.68
N LYS A 40 5.77 -1.03 3.42
CA LYS A 40 6.32 -0.55 2.15
C LYS A 40 7.69 -1.20 1.87
N ARG A 41 8.58 -1.19 2.85
CA ARG A 41 9.90 -1.82 2.74
C ARG A 41 9.81 -3.33 2.51
N ALA A 42 8.90 -4.01 3.21
CA ALA A 42 8.67 -5.44 3.00
C ALA A 42 8.20 -5.73 1.56
N PHE A 43 7.27 -4.94 1.03
CA PHE A 43 6.84 -5.08 -0.37
C PHE A 43 7.95 -4.78 -1.37
N GLU A 44 8.79 -3.76 -1.14
CA GLU A 44 9.94 -3.46 -2.01
C GLU A 44 10.90 -4.67 -2.10
N ILE A 45 11.15 -5.35 -0.98
CA ILE A 45 11.96 -6.58 -0.96
C ILE A 45 11.26 -7.72 -1.71
N LEU A 46 9.95 -7.92 -1.47
CA LEU A 46 9.21 -9.00 -2.14
C LEU A 46 9.07 -8.77 -3.64
N LEU A 47 8.90 -7.52 -4.09
CA LEU A 47 8.77 -7.18 -5.51
C LEU A 47 10.09 -7.38 -6.24
N SER A 48 11.21 -7.02 -5.62
CA SER A 48 12.55 -7.20 -6.19
C SER A 48 13.08 -8.64 -6.14
N SER A 49 12.51 -9.52 -5.31
CA SER A 49 12.94 -10.92 -5.25
C SER A 49 12.46 -11.74 -6.46
N GLU A 50 13.15 -12.85 -6.75
CA GLU A 50 12.77 -13.79 -7.81
C GLU A 50 11.36 -14.36 -7.61
N VAL A 51 10.71 -14.63 -8.74
CA VAL A 51 9.40 -15.28 -8.79
C VAL A 51 9.53 -16.74 -8.38
N ASN A 52 8.77 -17.14 -7.37
CA ASN A 52 8.75 -18.54 -6.91
C ASN A 52 7.94 -19.47 -7.83
N ASN A 53 7.03 -18.93 -8.65
CA ASN A 53 6.28 -19.72 -9.62
C ASN A 53 7.15 -20.04 -10.85
N GLU A 54 7.54 -21.31 -11.01
CA GLU A 54 8.43 -21.77 -12.09
C GLU A 54 7.91 -21.45 -13.49
N GLN A 55 6.61 -21.60 -13.74
CA GLN A 55 6.01 -21.33 -15.05
C GLN A 55 6.10 -19.85 -15.43
N MET A 56 5.82 -18.96 -14.47
CA MET A 56 5.93 -17.52 -14.67
C MET A 56 7.40 -17.10 -14.82
N ARG A 57 8.30 -17.67 -14.02
CA ARG A 57 9.75 -17.45 -14.13
C ARG A 57 10.26 -17.82 -15.53
N ASP A 58 9.94 -19.01 -16.02
CA ASP A 58 10.32 -19.47 -17.36
C ASP A 58 9.72 -18.59 -18.46
N LEU A 59 8.47 -18.14 -18.30
CA LEU A 59 7.83 -17.22 -19.24
C LEU A 59 8.59 -15.89 -19.31
N LEU A 60 8.92 -15.29 -18.16
CA LEU A 60 9.67 -14.03 -18.11
C LEU A 60 11.04 -14.16 -18.77
N ILE A 61 11.78 -15.23 -18.47
CA ILE A 61 13.08 -15.50 -19.07
C ILE A 61 12.96 -15.66 -20.60
N ARG A 62 11.95 -16.40 -21.08
CA ARG A 62 11.71 -16.57 -22.52
C ARG A 62 11.38 -15.26 -23.22
N LEU A 63 10.74 -14.33 -22.53
CA LEU A 63 10.43 -13.00 -23.04
C LEU A 63 11.62 -12.02 -22.92
N GLY A 64 12.74 -12.44 -22.32
CA GLY A 64 13.94 -11.61 -22.14
C GLY A 64 13.85 -10.64 -20.96
N TYR A 65 12.97 -10.91 -19.98
CA TYR A 65 12.80 -10.09 -18.79
C TYR A 65 13.42 -10.74 -17.55
N ASP A 66 13.79 -9.90 -16.58
CA ASP A 66 14.21 -10.37 -15.27
C ASP A 66 13.05 -11.09 -14.55
N PRO A 67 13.28 -12.29 -13.99
CA PRO A 67 12.22 -13.09 -13.36
C PRO A 67 11.89 -12.61 -11.94
N THR A 68 11.58 -11.33 -11.76
CA THR A 68 11.21 -10.73 -10.47
C THR A 68 9.70 -10.67 -10.27
N ASN A 69 9.25 -10.64 -9.02
CA ASN A 69 7.82 -10.53 -8.71
C ASN A 69 7.20 -9.23 -9.23
N GLU A 70 7.98 -8.15 -9.29
CA GLU A 70 7.57 -6.88 -9.90
C GLU A 70 7.23 -7.05 -11.38
N MET A 71 8.13 -7.67 -12.15
CA MET A 71 7.89 -7.89 -13.57
C MET A 71 6.72 -8.86 -13.81
N ALA A 72 6.62 -9.92 -13.00
CA ALA A 72 5.47 -10.82 -13.05
C ALA A 72 4.15 -10.09 -12.79
N LEU A 73 4.11 -9.22 -11.78
CA LEU A 73 2.93 -8.42 -11.46
C LEU A 73 2.57 -7.49 -12.62
N ALA A 74 3.55 -6.78 -13.18
CA ALA A 74 3.36 -5.88 -14.32
C ALA A 74 2.77 -6.63 -15.53
N LEU A 75 3.32 -7.81 -15.85
CA LEU A 75 2.83 -8.66 -16.94
C LEU A 75 1.37 -9.09 -16.71
N VAL A 76 1.02 -9.52 -15.49
CA VAL A 76 -0.36 -9.93 -15.16
C VAL A 76 -1.33 -8.75 -15.23
N VAL A 77 -0.94 -7.56 -14.75
CA VAL A 77 -1.77 -6.35 -14.83
C VAL A 77 -1.98 -5.94 -16.30
N LEU A 78 -0.93 -6.00 -17.12
CA LEU A 78 -1.01 -5.75 -18.56
C LEU A 78 -1.96 -6.75 -19.24
N GLN A 79 -1.82 -8.04 -18.97
CA GLN A 79 -2.71 -9.07 -19.52
C GLN A 79 -4.18 -8.82 -19.15
N LYS A 80 -4.47 -8.43 -17.91
CA LYS A 80 -5.83 -8.06 -17.50
C LYS A 80 -6.36 -6.86 -18.26
N ALA A 81 -5.54 -5.81 -18.41
CA ALA A 81 -5.91 -4.63 -19.18
C ALA A 81 -6.21 -4.96 -20.64
N LEU A 82 -5.36 -5.79 -21.28
CA LEU A 82 -5.57 -6.27 -22.65
C LEU A 82 -6.85 -7.10 -22.80
N ASN A 83 -7.26 -7.80 -21.75
CA ASN A 83 -8.52 -8.54 -21.71
C ASN A 83 -9.74 -7.68 -21.34
N GLY A 84 -9.61 -6.34 -21.38
CA GLY A 84 -10.72 -5.40 -21.20
C GLY A 84 -10.95 -4.96 -19.75
N ASP A 85 -10.05 -5.27 -18.81
CA ASP A 85 -10.13 -4.71 -17.45
C ASP A 85 -9.72 -3.23 -17.44
N VAL A 86 -10.71 -2.36 -17.54
CA VAL A 86 -10.54 -0.89 -17.54
C VAL A 86 -9.87 -0.39 -16.25
N LYS A 87 -10.05 -1.08 -15.11
CA LYS A 87 -9.38 -0.68 -13.86
C LYS A 87 -7.89 -0.99 -13.93
N ALA A 88 -7.52 -2.15 -14.47
CA ALA A 88 -6.12 -2.48 -14.69
C ALA A 88 -5.47 -1.50 -15.67
N PHE A 89 -6.19 -1.13 -16.74
CA PHE A 89 -5.74 -0.10 -17.69
C PHE A 89 -5.50 1.26 -17.00
N SER A 90 -6.47 1.75 -16.24
CA SER A 90 -6.34 3.00 -15.48
C SER A 90 -5.17 2.93 -14.48
N LYS A 91 -4.92 1.78 -13.86
CA LYS A 91 -3.76 1.62 -12.96
C LYS A 91 -2.43 1.70 -13.68
N ILE A 92 -2.33 1.19 -14.91
CA ILE A 92 -1.12 1.35 -15.74
C ILE A 92 -0.94 2.82 -16.13
N GLN A 93 -2.01 3.50 -16.56
CA GLN A 93 -1.95 4.95 -16.85
C GLN A 93 -1.49 5.76 -15.63
N ASP A 94 -2.07 5.50 -14.45
CA ASP A 94 -1.68 6.14 -13.19
C ASP A 94 -0.18 5.97 -12.90
N VAL A 95 0.46 4.88 -13.33
CA VAL A 95 1.89 4.62 -13.11
C VAL A 95 2.73 5.38 -14.13
N ILE A 96 2.33 5.40 -15.41
CA ILE A 96 3.03 6.09 -16.50
C ILE A 96 2.96 7.61 -16.31
N ASP A 97 1.81 8.14 -15.91
CA ASP A 97 1.56 9.59 -15.79
C ASP A 97 2.11 10.20 -14.48
N ARG A 98 2.76 9.39 -13.63
CA ARG A 98 3.34 9.83 -12.35
C ARG A 98 4.79 10.30 -12.44
N ASP A 99 5.39 10.19 -13.62
CA ASP A 99 6.67 10.78 -13.99
C ASP A 99 6.46 12.03 -14.87
#